data_AF-A0A974ZKT6-F1
#
_entry.id   AF-A0A974ZKT6-F1
#
_cell.length_a   1.000
_cell.length_b   1.000
_cell.length_c   1.000
_cell.angle_alpha   90.00
_cell.angle_beta   90.00
_cell.angle_gamma   90.00
#
_symmetry.space_group_name_H-M   'P 1'
#
loop_
_entity.id
_entity.type
_entity.pdbx_description
1 polymer ?
#
loop_
_entity_poly.entity_id
_entity_poly.type
_entity_poly.pdbx_seq_one_letter_code
_entity_poly.pdbx_strand_id
1 'polypeptide(L)'
;MAEKEPLEPLAGAERDWDDLTPAIDDNDEAVAQRATADRLLRARRVESGLDSSEPTAISMGSPATRDAPVTGVSKTPVDSMPLPEVRELLDESVAVAGEGSAPTLNSAADETEQSAPVAAVAATEAEERASARELAVEDRPRWLKLRQFLMGMAVPVLTLALAVRVVASSAFLWFAYHRPGFPADTYGMNTEERMRLGSYGLDYILNFAPASYLGALRNEKNVTWFLPSEVEHMTDVKVVMLIAMTLAMILGLVAWMSSRTLKERAAGAVRRSLFAGSWATLALMAALGTLAFVGWERFFENFHHVFFPQGNWQFHASDTLIRLYPPQFWVDAGIAVALITLAITLLIMMLTWPTKLRKAREEKVAADRLELRRKLSSSVL
;
A
#
# COMPACT_ATOMS: atom_id res chain seq x y z
N MET A 1 -39.32 26.54 63.76
CA MET A 1 -40.38 25.54 63.68
C MET A 1 -41.43 26.03 62.71
N ALA A 2 -41.42 25.51 61.50
CA ALA A 2 -42.53 25.56 60.54
C ALA A 2 -42.29 24.39 59.57
N GLU A 3 -43.18 23.42 59.65
CA GLU A 3 -43.15 22.10 59.03
C GLU A 3 -43.39 22.22 57.51
N LYS A 4 -42.63 21.45 56.71
CA LYS A 4 -42.83 21.31 55.27
C LYS A 4 -43.75 20.12 55.02
N GLU A 5 -44.91 20.35 54.39
CA GLU A 5 -45.68 19.29 53.76
C GLU A 5 -45.02 18.78 52.47
N PRO A 6 -45.02 17.47 52.18
CA PRO A 6 -44.59 16.92 50.89
C PRO A 6 -45.76 16.72 49.93
N LEU A 7 -45.59 17.19 48.68
CA LEU A 7 -46.49 17.00 47.55
C LEU A 7 -46.35 15.58 46.95
N GLU A 8 -47.48 14.90 46.73
CA GLU A 8 -47.60 13.58 46.08
C GLU A 8 -47.20 13.58 44.58
N PRO A 9 -46.71 12.45 44.03
CA PRO A 9 -46.44 12.31 42.61
C PRO A 9 -47.68 11.85 41.81
N LEU A 10 -47.94 12.56 40.70
CA LEU A 10 -49.00 12.26 39.72
C LEU A 10 -48.71 10.95 38.96
N ALA A 11 -49.65 10.00 39.05
CA ALA A 11 -49.68 8.79 38.25
C ALA A 11 -50.04 9.11 36.78
N GLY A 12 -49.15 8.78 35.85
CA GLY A 12 -49.35 8.93 34.41
C GLY A 12 -50.14 7.75 33.83
N ALA A 13 -51.13 8.08 33.00
CA ALA A 13 -51.94 7.15 32.25
C ALA A 13 -51.12 6.45 31.14
N GLU A 14 -51.09 5.11 31.16
CA GLU A 14 -50.62 4.28 30.04
C GLU A 14 -51.62 4.40 28.88
N ARG A 15 -51.13 4.71 27.68
CA ARG A 15 -51.91 4.65 26.43
C ARG A 15 -51.59 3.32 25.76
N ASP A 16 -52.62 2.50 25.61
CA ASP A 16 -52.63 1.24 24.87
C ASP A 16 -52.59 1.53 23.36
N TRP A 17 -51.56 1.02 22.67
CA TRP A 17 -51.26 1.31 21.26
C TRP A 17 -51.64 0.15 20.33
N ASP A 18 -52.27 -0.91 20.84
CA ASP A 18 -52.49 -2.15 20.07
C ASP A 18 -53.75 -2.13 19.18
N ASP A 19 -54.57 -1.07 19.21
CA ASP A 19 -55.91 -1.08 18.58
C ASP A 19 -56.03 -0.28 17.26
N LEU A 20 -54.93 -0.02 16.54
CA LEU A 20 -54.96 0.82 15.30
C LEU A 20 -54.30 0.22 14.06
N THR A 21 -54.22 -1.11 13.93
CA THR A 21 -53.84 -1.74 12.65
C THR A 21 -54.87 -2.77 12.19
N PRO A 22 -55.41 -2.68 10.96
CA PRO A 22 -56.21 -3.75 10.41
C PRO A 22 -55.27 -4.91 10.09
N ALA A 23 -55.52 -6.07 10.71
CA ALA A 23 -54.77 -7.30 10.49
C ALA A 23 -54.84 -7.70 9.00
N ILE A 24 -53.72 -7.55 8.30
CA ILE A 24 -53.48 -8.21 7.02
C ILE A 24 -52.96 -9.61 7.38
N ASP A 25 -53.70 -10.64 7.00
CA ASP A 25 -53.33 -12.03 7.25
C ASP A 25 -52.07 -12.36 6.42
N ASP A 26 -50.93 -12.58 7.09
CA ASP A 26 -49.62 -12.91 6.48
C ASP A 26 -49.71 -14.10 5.50
N ASN A 27 -50.74 -14.93 5.62
CA ASN A 27 -50.98 -16.07 4.75
C ASN A 27 -51.41 -15.65 3.33
N ASP A 28 -52.15 -14.55 3.17
CA ASP A 28 -52.64 -14.10 1.85
C ASP A 28 -51.50 -13.51 0.99
N GLU A 29 -50.53 -12.83 1.61
CA GLU A 29 -49.37 -12.29 0.91
C GLU A 29 -48.41 -13.41 0.46
N ALA A 30 -48.19 -14.42 1.32
CA ALA A 30 -47.38 -15.58 0.98
C ALA A 30 -47.98 -16.42 -0.16
N VAL A 31 -49.32 -16.56 -0.19
CA VAL A 31 -50.03 -17.26 -1.27
C VAL A 31 -49.95 -16.48 -2.59
N ALA A 32 -50.11 -15.15 -2.55
CA ALA A 32 -49.98 -14.30 -3.74
C ALA A 32 -48.56 -14.32 -4.33
N GLN A 33 -47.52 -14.31 -3.48
CA GLN A 33 -46.13 -14.40 -3.91
C GLN A 33 -45.78 -15.76 -4.52
N ARG A 34 -46.29 -16.87 -3.94
CA ARG A 34 -46.12 -18.22 -4.50
C ARG A 34 -46.80 -18.39 -5.86
N ALA A 35 -48.03 -17.89 -6.01
CA ALA A 35 -48.76 -17.95 -7.28
C ALA A 35 -48.04 -17.16 -8.40
N THR A 36 -47.38 -16.06 -8.05
CA THR A 36 -46.60 -15.24 -8.98
C THR A 36 -45.29 -15.93 -9.38
N ALA A 37 -44.60 -16.54 -8.42
CA ALA A 37 -43.37 -17.31 -8.66
C ALA A 37 -43.61 -18.52 -9.58
N ASP A 38 -44.69 -19.28 -9.35
CA ASP A 38 -45.05 -20.42 -10.20
C ASP A 38 -45.37 -20.00 -11.64
N ARG A 39 -45.99 -18.83 -11.82
CA ARG A 39 -46.30 -18.29 -13.15
C ARG A 39 -45.03 -17.90 -13.90
N LEU A 40 -44.05 -17.31 -13.22
CA LEU A 40 -42.75 -16.96 -13.79
C LEU A 40 -41.89 -18.19 -14.10
N LEU A 41 -41.92 -19.21 -13.24
CA LEU A 41 -41.21 -20.47 -13.49
C LEU A 41 -41.81 -21.26 -14.67
N ARG A 42 -43.13 -21.24 -14.83
CA ARG A 42 -43.79 -21.82 -16.03
C ARG A 42 -43.45 -21.05 -17.30
N ALA A 43 -43.47 -19.71 -17.26
CA ALA A 43 -43.07 -18.89 -18.40
C ALA A 43 -41.62 -19.19 -18.84
N ARG A 44 -40.71 -19.34 -17.87
CA ARG A 44 -39.30 -19.66 -18.13
C ARG A 44 -39.09 -21.07 -18.69
N ARG A 45 -39.90 -22.05 -18.25
CA ARG A 45 -39.82 -23.45 -18.74
C ARG A 45 -40.32 -23.59 -20.18
N VAL A 46 -41.27 -22.76 -20.59
CA VAL A 46 -41.76 -22.70 -21.97
C VAL A 46 -40.73 -22.01 -22.89
N GLU A 47 -40.01 -21.00 -22.40
CA GLU A 47 -38.92 -20.36 -23.16
C GLU A 47 -37.66 -21.22 -23.29
N SER A 48 -37.38 -22.11 -22.32
CA SER A 48 -36.13 -22.90 -22.30
C SER A 48 -36.16 -24.18 -23.12
N GLY A 49 -37.25 -24.50 -23.84
CA GLY A 49 -37.32 -25.61 -24.81
C GLY A 49 -36.95 -27.00 -24.26
N LEU A 50 -37.03 -27.21 -22.95
CA LEU A 50 -36.68 -28.47 -22.30
C LEU A 50 -37.94 -29.32 -22.12
N ASP A 51 -38.41 -29.88 -23.23
CA ASP A 51 -39.26 -31.06 -23.20
C ASP A 51 -38.82 -32.03 -24.29
N SER A 52 -37.95 -32.99 -23.91
CA SER A 52 -37.87 -34.28 -24.57
C SER A 52 -37.10 -35.30 -23.72
N SER A 53 -37.81 -36.39 -23.42
CA SER A 53 -37.34 -37.78 -23.20
C SER A 53 -36.85 -38.26 -21.81
N GLU A 54 -37.40 -39.42 -21.46
CA GLU A 54 -37.24 -40.31 -20.29
C GLU A 54 -35.81 -40.84 -20.04
N PRO A 55 -35.52 -41.42 -18.85
CA PRO A 55 -34.18 -41.87 -18.49
C PRO A 55 -33.91 -43.33 -18.87
N THR A 56 -32.71 -43.62 -19.37
CA THR A 56 -32.16 -44.98 -19.41
C THR A 56 -30.87 -45.05 -18.59
N ALA A 57 -30.84 -46.02 -17.67
CA ALA A 57 -29.74 -46.33 -16.76
C ALA A 57 -28.60 -47.13 -17.44
N ILE A 58 -27.54 -47.39 -16.65
CA ILE A 58 -26.43 -48.39 -16.76
C ILE A 58 -25.06 -47.67 -16.76
N SER A 59 -23.99 -48.10 -16.07
CA SER A 59 -23.72 -48.91 -14.88
C SER A 59 -22.18 -49.05 -14.80
N MET A 60 -21.61 -48.76 -13.63
CA MET A 60 -20.45 -49.41 -12.97
C MET A 60 -19.06 -49.48 -13.63
N GLY A 61 -18.03 -49.09 -12.86
CA GLY A 61 -16.66 -49.58 -13.03
C GLY A 61 -15.56 -48.80 -12.28
N SER A 62 -15.12 -49.30 -11.14
CA SER A 62 -13.87 -49.01 -10.39
C SER A 62 -13.39 -50.37 -9.81
N PRO A 63 -12.17 -50.63 -9.27
CA PRO A 63 -11.10 -49.71 -8.81
C PRO A 63 -9.60 -50.19 -8.96
N ALA A 64 -8.65 -49.35 -8.47
CA ALA A 64 -7.31 -49.65 -7.88
C ALA A 64 -6.19 -50.23 -8.81
N THR A 65 -4.85 -50.11 -8.62
CA THR A 65 -3.92 -50.03 -7.47
C THR A 65 -2.53 -49.44 -7.85
N ARG A 66 -1.68 -49.20 -6.83
CA ARG A 66 -0.27 -48.73 -6.80
C ARG A 66 0.81 -49.72 -7.33
N ASP A 67 2.00 -49.15 -7.59
CA ASP A 67 3.38 -49.59 -7.23
C ASP A 67 4.44 -49.62 -8.36
N ALA A 68 5.63 -49.08 -8.05
CA ALA A 68 6.87 -49.05 -8.85
C ALA A 68 7.70 -50.35 -8.68
N PRO A 69 8.79 -50.63 -9.44
CA PRO A 69 10.16 -50.22 -9.02
C PRO A 69 11.32 -50.08 -10.10
N VAL A 70 12.35 -49.25 -9.77
CA VAL A 70 13.85 -49.46 -9.76
C VAL A 70 14.66 -49.74 -11.08
N THR A 71 15.63 -48.91 -11.52
CA THR A 71 17.14 -48.91 -11.31
C THR A 71 17.76 -47.92 -12.34
N GLY A 72 18.95 -47.29 -12.25
CA GLY A 72 20.07 -47.30 -11.30
C GLY A 72 21.17 -46.24 -11.62
N VAL A 73 21.80 -45.72 -10.55
CA VAL A 73 23.24 -45.49 -10.26
C VAL A 73 24.21 -45.00 -11.37
N SER A 74 24.82 -43.80 -11.20
CA SER A 74 26.22 -43.60 -10.71
C SER A 74 26.92 -42.32 -11.26
N LYS A 75 27.36 -41.43 -10.35
CA LYS A 75 28.75 -40.88 -10.17
C LYS A 75 28.77 -39.42 -9.66
N THR A 76 29.45 -39.27 -8.52
CA THR A 76 29.89 -38.05 -7.80
C THR A 76 31.27 -37.57 -8.32
N PRO A 77 32.02 -36.68 -7.64
CA PRO A 77 31.88 -35.21 -7.56
C PRO A 77 33.18 -34.46 -7.97
N VAL A 78 33.11 -33.15 -8.24
CA VAL A 78 34.29 -32.26 -8.39
C VAL A 78 33.88 -30.93 -7.76
N ASP A 79 34.35 -30.56 -6.57
CA ASP A 79 35.69 -30.13 -6.12
C ASP A 79 36.07 -28.69 -6.55
N SER A 80 36.21 -27.90 -5.49
CA SER A 80 36.83 -26.59 -5.27
C SER A 80 38.08 -26.30 -6.11
N MET A 81 38.32 -25.02 -6.49
CA MET A 81 39.65 -24.33 -6.43
C MET A 81 39.66 -22.89 -7.04
N PRO A 82 40.73 -22.06 -6.83
CA PRO A 82 40.62 -20.69 -6.33
C PRO A 82 41.29 -19.58 -7.20
N LEU A 83 41.39 -18.38 -6.61
CA LEU A 83 42.03 -17.14 -7.06
C LEU A 83 43.51 -17.29 -7.50
N PRO A 84 44.03 -16.41 -8.39
CA PRO A 84 45.46 -16.27 -8.61
C PRO A 84 46.08 -15.08 -7.84
N GLU A 85 47.29 -15.35 -7.36
CA GLU A 85 48.28 -14.46 -6.75
C GLU A 85 49.30 -14.04 -7.84
N VAL A 86 49.80 -12.80 -7.84
CA VAL A 86 51.01 -12.41 -8.61
C VAL A 86 51.94 -11.57 -7.74
N ARG A 87 53.20 -12.04 -7.68
CA ARG A 87 54.37 -11.56 -6.95
C ARG A 87 55.03 -10.30 -7.54
N GLU A 88 55.75 -9.62 -6.64
CA GLU A 88 56.85 -8.65 -6.80
C GLU A 88 57.92 -8.97 -7.86
N LEU A 89 58.54 -7.89 -8.39
CA LEU A 89 60.00 -7.58 -8.51
C LEU A 89 60.14 -6.33 -9.42
N LEU A 90 60.57 -5.17 -8.90
CA LEU A 90 61.93 -4.59 -8.95
C LEU A 90 62.54 -4.62 -10.38
N ASP A 91 63.03 -3.53 -10.97
CA ASP A 91 64.09 -2.65 -10.47
C ASP A 91 64.24 -1.39 -11.38
N GLU A 92 65.09 -0.47 -10.94
CA GLU A 92 65.95 0.46 -11.70
C GLU A 92 65.88 1.96 -11.32
N SER A 93 66.63 2.27 -10.26
CA SER A 93 67.63 3.36 -10.05
C SER A 93 67.59 4.64 -10.92
N VAL A 94 67.88 5.84 -10.41
CA VAL A 94 69.24 6.41 -10.12
C VAL A 94 69.04 7.77 -9.38
N ALA A 95 69.57 7.96 -8.16
CA ALA A 95 70.74 8.79 -7.74
C ALA A 95 70.65 10.33 -8.03
N VAL A 96 71.13 11.31 -7.25
CA VAL A 96 71.92 11.41 -6.00
C VAL A 96 72.00 12.90 -5.56
N ALA A 97 72.07 13.13 -4.23
CA ALA A 97 72.74 14.18 -3.41
C ALA A 97 72.57 15.71 -3.60
N GLY A 98 72.58 16.39 -2.44
CA GLY A 98 73.17 17.73 -2.29
C GLY A 98 72.70 18.54 -1.08
N GLU A 99 73.32 18.36 0.09
CA GLU A 99 73.29 19.30 1.22
C GLU A 99 74.06 20.60 0.89
N GLY A 100 73.69 21.73 1.52
CA GLY A 100 74.56 22.91 1.54
C GLY A 100 73.95 24.22 2.07
N SER A 101 74.26 24.52 3.33
CA SER A 101 74.64 25.84 3.89
C SER A 101 73.70 27.05 3.90
N ALA A 102 73.53 27.60 5.11
CA ALA A 102 73.22 29.01 5.37
C ALA A 102 74.44 29.92 5.06
N PRO A 103 74.23 31.25 4.92
CA PRO A 103 74.63 32.13 6.01
C PRO A 103 73.73 33.36 6.26
N THR A 104 74.11 34.01 7.36
CA THR A 104 73.60 35.12 8.19
C THR A 104 73.51 36.56 7.62
N LEU A 105 72.56 37.32 8.23
CA LEU A 105 72.59 38.72 8.77
C LEU A 105 71.94 39.91 8.03
N ASN A 106 71.02 40.54 8.81
CA ASN A 106 70.64 41.95 8.99
C ASN A 106 69.93 42.77 7.89
N SER A 107 68.70 43.22 8.18
CA SER A 107 68.41 44.57 8.75
C SER A 107 66.96 45.01 8.47
N ALA A 108 66.43 45.84 9.38
CA ALA A 108 65.23 46.68 9.29
C ALA A 108 63.89 45.93 9.26
N ALA A 109 63.18 45.84 10.39
CA ALA A 109 62.34 46.91 10.95
C ALA A 109 61.22 47.33 9.99
N ASP A 110 60.01 47.14 10.52
CA ASP A 110 58.75 47.82 10.22
C ASP A 110 57.64 46.98 9.58
N GLU A 111 56.43 47.21 10.09
CA GLU A 111 55.12 46.70 9.67
C GLU A 111 54.68 45.28 10.14
N THR A 112 54.54 45.13 11.46
CA THR A 112 53.31 44.50 11.98
C THR A 112 52.13 45.44 11.72
N GLU A 113 51.13 45.02 10.94
CA GLU A 113 49.67 45.24 11.18
C GLU A 113 48.71 44.99 9.99
N GLN A 114 49.11 44.39 8.86
CA GLN A 114 48.19 44.17 7.72
C GLN A 114 47.86 42.70 7.35
N SER A 115 48.18 41.71 8.17
CA SER A 115 47.96 40.28 7.83
C SER A 115 46.68 39.65 8.40
N ALA A 116 46.04 40.25 9.40
CA ALA A 116 44.81 39.73 9.99
C ALA A 116 43.57 39.75 9.07
N PRO A 117 43.28 40.81 8.28
CA PRO A 117 42.08 40.84 7.45
C PRO A 117 42.17 39.90 6.24
N VAL A 118 43.36 39.69 5.69
CA VAL A 118 43.58 38.81 4.52
C VAL A 118 43.46 37.33 4.91
N ALA A 119 43.95 36.94 6.09
CA ALA A 119 43.80 35.57 6.59
C ALA A 119 42.34 35.24 6.93
N ALA A 120 41.58 36.20 7.46
CA ALA A 120 40.14 36.04 7.73
C ALA A 120 39.31 35.95 6.43
N VAL A 121 39.64 36.73 5.40
CA VAL A 121 39.00 36.64 4.07
C VAL A 121 39.37 35.31 3.39
N ALA A 122 40.64 34.89 3.44
CA ALA A 122 41.06 33.60 2.88
C ALA A 122 40.41 32.40 3.58
N ALA A 123 40.20 32.46 4.89
CA ALA A 123 39.49 31.43 5.66
C ALA A 123 38.00 31.37 5.30
N THR A 124 37.33 32.51 5.19
CA THR A 124 35.91 32.58 4.79
C THR A 124 35.69 32.10 3.36
N GLU A 125 36.57 32.46 2.42
CA GLU A 125 36.51 31.92 1.06
C GLU A 125 36.86 30.42 0.99
N ALA A 126 37.71 29.90 1.87
CA ALA A 126 38.02 28.47 1.95
C ALA A 126 36.81 27.66 2.46
N GLU A 127 36.09 28.18 3.45
CA GLU A 127 34.82 27.62 3.94
C GLU A 127 33.73 27.68 2.86
N GLU A 128 33.63 28.80 2.13
CA GLU A 128 32.67 28.92 1.04
C GLU A 128 32.98 27.92 -0.09
N ARG A 129 34.25 27.72 -0.44
CA ARG A 129 34.68 26.69 -1.40
C ARG A 129 34.41 25.26 -0.91
N ALA A 130 34.60 24.99 0.38
CA ALA A 130 34.30 23.69 0.98
C ALA A 130 32.80 23.39 0.88
N SER A 131 31.94 24.36 1.25
CA SER A 131 30.49 24.23 1.14
C SER A 131 30.01 24.10 -0.31
N ALA A 132 30.60 24.84 -1.27
CA ALA A 132 30.26 24.70 -2.68
C ALA A 132 30.64 23.31 -3.25
N ARG A 133 31.77 22.76 -2.82
CA ARG A 133 32.21 21.40 -3.19
C ARG A 133 31.28 20.36 -2.60
N GLU A 134 30.88 20.51 -1.33
CA GLU A 134 29.95 19.60 -0.66
C GLU A 134 28.58 19.61 -1.33
N LEU A 135 28.04 20.79 -1.64
CA LEU A 135 26.81 20.96 -2.42
C LEU A 135 26.90 20.34 -3.82
N ALA A 136 28.05 20.49 -4.51
CA ALA A 136 28.26 19.93 -5.84
C ALA A 136 28.43 18.39 -5.83
N VAL A 137 29.07 17.84 -4.81
CA VAL A 137 29.21 16.39 -4.61
C VAL A 137 27.85 15.76 -4.34
N GLU A 138 26.97 16.45 -3.62
CA GLU A 138 25.60 15.99 -3.38
C GLU A 138 24.69 16.13 -4.63
N ASP A 139 24.98 17.10 -5.50
CA ASP A 139 24.24 17.37 -6.74
C ASP A 139 24.68 16.57 -7.97
N ARG A 140 25.34 15.42 -7.81
CA ARG A 140 25.67 14.58 -8.96
C ARG A 140 24.40 14.18 -9.75
N PRO A 141 24.45 14.17 -11.10
CA PRO A 141 23.27 13.94 -11.93
C PRO A 141 22.62 12.57 -11.69
N ARG A 142 23.37 11.58 -11.19
CA ARG A 142 22.85 10.25 -10.83
C ARG A 142 21.97 10.32 -9.57
N TRP A 143 22.38 11.04 -8.53
CA TRP A 143 21.60 11.16 -7.29
C TRP A 143 20.33 11.99 -7.49
N LEU A 144 20.41 13.06 -8.28
CA LEU A 144 19.21 13.83 -8.67
C LEU A 144 18.19 12.96 -9.43
N LYS A 145 18.65 12.11 -10.35
CA LYS A 145 17.78 11.17 -11.08
C LYS A 145 17.18 10.11 -10.17
N LEU A 146 17.96 9.53 -9.26
CA LEU A 146 17.45 8.56 -8.28
C LEU A 146 16.35 9.17 -7.42
N ARG A 147 16.56 10.38 -6.89
CA ARG A 147 15.56 11.07 -6.06
C ARG A 147 14.29 11.39 -6.83
N GLN A 148 14.42 11.83 -8.08
CA GLN A 148 13.28 12.05 -8.97
C GLN A 148 12.52 10.75 -9.25
N PHE A 149 13.24 9.63 -9.42
CA PHE A 149 12.65 8.31 -9.60
C PHE A 149 11.91 7.84 -8.35
N LEU A 150 12.53 7.95 -7.16
CA LEU A 150 11.89 7.60 -5.88
C LEU A 150 10.63 8.43 -5.64
N MET A 151 10.65 9.73 -5.95
CA MET A 151 9.45 10.57 -5.86
C MET A 151 8.37 10.15 -6.86
N GLY A 152 8.74 9.77 -8.08
CA GLY A 152 7.81 9.24 -9.06
C GLY A 152 7.18 7.92 -8.59
N MET A 153 7.99 7.02 -8.01
CA MET A 153 7.55 5.73 -7.47
C MET A 153 6.73 5.87 -6.19
N ALA A 154 6.95 6.93 -5.40
CA ALA A 154 6.14 7.22 -4.23
C ALA A 154 4.67 7.48 -4.60
N VAL A 155 4.37 8.00 -5.80
CA VAL A 155 2.98 8.26 -6.21
C VAL A 155 2.14 6.97 -6.26
N PRO A 156 2.45 5.93 -7.07
CA PRO A 156 1.66 4.70 -7.07
C PRO A 156 1.63 4.01 -5.71
N VAL A 157 2.76 3.96 -4.99
CA VAL A 157 2.81 3.27 -3.68
C VAL A 157 1.95 3.98 -2.64
N LEU A 158 2.08 5.29 -2.48
CA LEU A 158 1.35 6.04 -1.45
C LEU A 158 -0.15 6.14 -1.76
N THR A 159 -0.51 6.32 -3.04
CA THR A 159 -1.93 6.40 -3.44
C THR A 159 -2.64 5.06 -3.24
N LEU A 160 -1.99 3.94 -3.56
CA LEU A 160 -2.52 2.61 -3.27
C LEU A 160 -2.55 2.32 -1.76
N ALA A 161 -1.48 2.61 -1.02
CA ALA A 161 -1.45 2.39 0.42
C ALA A 161 -2.56 3.18 1.14
N LEU A 162 -2.78 4.44 0.75
CA LEU A 162 -3.87 5.25 1.30
C LEU A 162 -5.24 4.69 0.94
N ALA A 163 -5.46 4.29 -0.32
CA ALA A 163 -6.73 3.71 -0.75
C ALA A 163 -7.04 2.41 -0.01
N VAL A 164 -6.06 1.50 0.10
CA VAL A 164 -6.17 0.26 0.89
C VAL A 164 -6.46 0.57 2.34
N ARG A 165 -5.79 1.56 2.94
CA ARG A 165 -6.03 1.95 4.34
C ARG A 165 -7.44 2.49 4.57
N VAL A 166 -7.99 3.23 3.62
CA VAL A 166 -9.38 3.73 3.69
C VAL A 166 -10.38 2.58 3.60
N VAL A 167 -10.15 1.63 2.69
CA VAL A 167 -11.01 0.47 2.45
C VAL A 167 -10.90 -0.57 3.58
N ALA A 168 -9.72 -0.74 4.17
CA ALA A 168 -9.50 -1.56 5.36
C ALA A 168 -10.00 -0.81 6.62
N SER A 169 -11.29 -0.52 6.67
CA SER A 169 -11.91 0.16 7.80
C SER A 169 -13.34 -0.28 8.02
N SER A 170 -13.78 -0.24 9.29
CA SER A 170 -15.17 -0.51 9.67
C SER A 170 -16.17 0.40 8.96
N ALA A 171 -15.76 1.62 8.59
CA ALA A 171 -16.61 2.54 7.82
C ALA A 171 -16.87 2.04 6.40
N PHE A 172 -15.83 1.51 5.72
CA PHE A 172 -16.02 0.91 4.41
C PHE A 172 -16.82 -0.39 4.50
N LEU A 173 -16.61 -1.22 5.52
CA LEU A 173 -17.40 -2.42 5.76
C LEU A 173 -18.89 -2.09 5.90
N TRP A 174 -19.20 -1.06 6.69
CA TRP A 174 -20.56 -0.57 6.84
C TRP A 174 -21.15 -0.16 5.49
N PHE A 175 -20.42 0.62 4.69
CA PHE A 175 -20.85 1.02 3.36
C PHE A 175 -21.11 -0.19 2.45
N ALA A 176 -20.20 -1.18 2.47
CA ALA A 176 -20.32 -2.39 1.66
C ALA A 176 -21.54 -3.23 2.06
N TYR A 177 -21.90 -3.32 3.34
CA TYR A 177 -23.08 -4.07 3.76
C TYR A 177 -24.41 -3.34 3.50
N HIS A 178 -24.40 -2.01 3.48
CA HIS A 178 -25.62 -1.21 3.30
C HIS A 178 -25.89 -0.83 1.84
N ARG A 179 -25.02 -1.22 0.90
CA ARG A 179 -25.29 -1.02 -0.52
C ARG A 179 -26.44 -1.93 -0.98
N PRO A 180 -27.25 -1.48 -1.95
CA PRO A 180 -28.23 -2.35 -2.60
C PRO A 180 -27.56 -3.57 -3.24
N GLY A 181 -28.14 -4.75 -3.01
CA GLY A 181 -27.72 -6.00 -3.64
C GLY A 181 -26.52 -6.71 -3.00
N PHE A 182 -26.04 -6.27 -1.83
CA PHE A 182 -25.02 -7.02 -1.10
C PHE A 182 -25.59 -8.34 -0.55
N PRO A 183 -24.88 -9.48 -0.68
CA PRO A 183 -25.42 -10.78 -0.28
C PRO A 183 -25.60 -10.90 1.24
N ALA A 184 -26.78 -11.37 1.64
CA ALA A 184 -27.03 -11.81 3.00
C ALA A 184 -26.22 -13.09 3.32
N ASP A 185 -25.94 -13.33 4.60
CA ASP A 185 -25.31 -14.57 5.02
C ASP A 185 -26.33 -15.72 4.97
N THR A 186 -26.00 -16.79 4.24
CA THR A 186 -26.86 -17.97 4.10
C THR A 186 -26.81 -18.89 5.32
N TYR A 187 -25.87 -18.66 6.25
CA TYR A 187 -25.63 -19.50 7.42
C TYR A 187 -26.15 -18.88 8.73
N GLY A 188 -26.93 -17.81 8.64
CA GLY A 188 -27.73 -17.27 9.75
C GLY A 188 -27.12 -16.11 10.54
N MET A 189 -25.95 -15.57 10.18
CA MET A 189 -25.46 -14.32 10.76
C MET A 189 -26.27 -13.14 10.19
N ASN A 190 -26.91 -12.38 11.08
CA ASN A 190 -27.54 -11.13 10.67
C ASN A 190 -26.49 -10.03 10.37
N THR A 191 -26.91 -8.95 9.72
CA THR A 191 -25.99 -7.87 9.32
C THR A 191 -25.31 -7.20 10.51
N GLU A 192 -25.99 -7.07 11.66
CA GLU A 192 -25.42 -6.47 12.88
C GLU A 192 -24.27 -7.33 13.45
N GLU A 193 -24.47 -8.64 13.52
CA GLU A 193 -23.46 -9.59 13.96
C GLU A 193 -22.26 -9.61 13.01
N ARG A 194 -22.51 -9.58 11.70
CA ARG A 194 -21.46 -9.44 10.68
C ARG A 194 -20.71 -8.12 10.82
N MET A 195 -21.40 -7.02 11.13
CA MET A 195 -20.75 -5.73 11.37
C MET A 195 -19.85 -5.81 12.60
N ARG A 196 -20.35 -6.36 13.71
CA ARG A 196 -19.57 -6.49 14.94
C ARG A 196 -18.30 -7.33 14.73
N LEU A 197 -18.45 -8.54 14.21
CA LEU A 197 -17.33 -9.48 14.02
C LEU A 197 -16.38 -9.02 12.91
N GLY A 198 -16.91 -8.48 11.80
CA GLY A 198 -16.11 -7.94 10.72
C GLY A 198 -15.31 -6.71 11.15
N SER A 199 -15.89 -5.81 11.95
CA SER A 199 -15.15 -4.68 12.52
C SER A 199 -13.98 -5.14 13.39
N TYR A 200 -14.13 -6.17 14.23
CA TYR A 200 -13.00 -6.73 14.96
C TYR A 200 -11.90 -7.27 14.03
N GLY A 201 -12.27 -7.94 12.95
CA GLY A 201 -11.29 -8.40 11.95
C GLY A 201 -10.51 -7.24 11.32
N LEU A 202 -11.19 -6.17 10.90
CA LEU A 202 -10.55 -4.99 10.30
C LEU A 202 -9.71 -4.20 11.30
N ASP A 203 -10.14 -4.10 12.55
CA ASP A 203 -9.35 -3.45 13.61
C ASP A 203 -8.10 -4.27 13.93
N TYR A 204 -8.22 -5.61 13.93
CA TYR A 204 -7.12 -6.52 14.25
C TYR A 204 -5.92 -6.38 13.30
N ILE A 205 -6.17 -6.24 11.99
CA ILE A 205 -5.12 -6.12 10.96
C ILE A 205 -4.39 -4.77 11.01
N LEU A 206 -4.89 -3.79 11.77
CA LEU A 206 -4.32 -2.45 11.89
C LEU A 206 -3.79 -2.10 13.29
N ASN A 207 -4.00 -2.96 14.29
CA ASN A 207 -3.59 -2.72 15.68
C ASN A 207 -2.41 -3.62 16.09
N PHE A 208 -1.96 -3.54 17.35
CA PHE A 208 -0.90 -4.39 17.90
C PHE A 208 -1.40 -5.50 18.83
N ALA A 209 -2.70 -5.82 18.79
CA ALA A 209 -3.27 -6.85 19.65
C ALA A 209 -2.74 -8.27 19.27
N PRO A 210 -2.61 -9.19 20.24
CA PRO A 210 -2.23 -10.58 19.98
C PRO A 210 -3.34 -11.38 19.28
N ALA A 211 -3.02 -12.56 18.75
CA ALA A 211 -3.98 -13.47 18.10
C ALA A 211 -5.21 -13.81 18.95
N SER A 212 -5.09 -13.77 20.28
CA SER A 212 -6.23 -13.96 21.18
C SER A 212 -7.32 -12.89 21.03
N TYR A 213 -7.03 -11.73 20.41
CA TYR A 213 -8.03 -10.71 20.12
C TYR A 213 -9.20 -11.24 19.29
N LEU A 214 -8.91 -12.05 18.25
CA LEU A 214 -9.93 -12.77 17.49
C LEU A 214 -10.18 -14.17 18.05
N GLY A 215 -9.10 -14.87 18.45
CA GLY A 215 -9.17 -16.26 18.91
C GLY A 215 -9.89 -16.47 20.23
N ALA A 216 -10.15 -15.42 21.02
CA ALA A 216 -10.93 -15.48 22.26
C ALA A 216 -12.41 -15.11 22.07
N LEU A 217 -12.84 -14.66 20.89
CA LEU A 217 -14.24 -14.33 20.64
C LEU A 217 -15.09 -15.62 20.68
N ARG A 218 -16.14 -15.61 21.51
CA ARG A 218 -17.05 -16.75 21.70
C ARG A 218 -18.49 -16.31 21.43
N ASN A 219 -19.31 -17.25 20.96
CA ASN A 219 -20.76 -17.08 20.89
C ASN A 219 -21.44 -17.43 22.22
N GLU A 220 -22.76 -17.30 22.28
CA GLU A 220 -23.57 -17.62 23.48
C GLU A 220 -23.43 -19.08 23.95
N LYS A 221 -23.07 -19.99 23.05
CA LYS A 221 -22.83 -21.41 23.33
C LYS A 221 -21.38 -21.70 23.73
N ASN A 222 -20.58 -20.66 24.00
CA ASN A 222 -19.16 -20.75 24.33
C ASN A 222 -18.29 -21.40 23.23
N VAL A 223 -18.71 -21.33 21.98
CA VAL A 223 -17.95 -21.80 20.80
C VAL A 223 -17.19 -20.62 20.19
N THR A 224 -15.98 -20.86 19.69
CA THR A 224 -15.14 -19.83 19.05
C THR A 224 -15.80 -19.30 17.78
N TRP A 225 -15.82 -17.98 17.59
CA TRP A 225 -16.30 -17.40 16.33
C TRP A 225 -15.33 -17.68 15.18
N PHE A 226 -14.03 -17.53 15.43
CA PHE A 226 -12.99 -17.81 14.44
C PHE A 226 -12.34 -19.16 14.73
N LEU A 227 -12.06 -19.92 13.67
CA LEU A 227 -11.21 -21.10 13.70
C LEU A 227 -9.76 -20.71 13.96
N PRO A 228 -8.93 -21.61 14.54
CA PRO A 228 -7.51 -21.34 14.71
C PRO A 228 -6.80 -20.96 13.41
N SER A 229 -7.14 -21.61 12.29
CA SER A 229 -6.60 -21.32 10.96
C SER A 229 -7.02 -19.95 10.42
N GLU A 230 -8.24 -19.51 10.68
CA GLU A 230 -8.71 -18.16 10.31
C GLU A 230 -7.96 -17.07 11.08
N VAL A 231 -7.71 -17.31 12.38
CA VAL A 231 -6.92 -16.40 13.21
C VAL A 231 -5.47 -16.34 12.74
N GLU A 232 -4.87 -17.47 12.39
CA GLU A 232 -3.52 -17.54 11.82
C GLU A 232 -3.43 -16.73 10.52
N HIS A 233 -4.36 -16.95 9.59
CA HIS A 233 -4.42 -16.18 8.34
C HIS A 233 -4.59 -14.68 8.57
N MET A 234 -5.48 -14.28 9.47
CA MET A 234 -5.67 -12.88 9.83
C MET A 234 -4.41 -12.27 10.48
N THR A 235 -3.62 -13.08 11.19
CA THR A 235 -2.33 -12.67 11.74
C THR A 235 -1.30 -12.46 10.64
N ASP A 236 -1.28 -13.31 9.61
CA ASP A 236 -0.41 -13.11 8.45
C ASP A 236 -0.81 -11.87 7.64
N VAL A 237 -2.11 -11.67 7.39
CA VAL A 237 -2.65 -10.46 6.73
C VAL A 237 -2.24 -9.20 7.50
N LYS A 238 -2.34 -9.23 8.83
CA LYS A 238 -1.89 -8.14 9.71
C LYS A 238 -0.40 -7.82 9.50
N VAL A 239 0.46 -8.83 9.47
CA VAL A 239 1.91 -8.64 9.26
C VAL A 239 2.17 -8.02 7.89
N VAL A 240 1.55 -8.53 6.83
CA VAL A 240 1.67 -7.97 5.47
C VAL A 240 1.20 -6.52 5.44
N MET A 241 0.06 -6.22 6.06
CA MET A 241 -0.50 -4.87 6.13
C MET A 241 0.44 -3.91 6.85
N LEU A 242 0.95 -4.28 8.02
CA LEU A 242 1.86 -3.45 8.80
C LEU A 242 3.18 -3.20 8.07
N ILE A 243 3.77 -4.23 7.43
CA ILE A 243 5.00 -4.08 6.63
C ILE A 243 4.74 -3.15 5.44
N ALA A 244 3.69 -3.40 4.66
CA ALA A 244 3.36 -2.60 3.48
C ALA A 244 3.13 -1.12 3.84
N MET A 245 2.36 -0.86 4.90
CA MET A 245 2.10 0.51 5.37
C MET A 245 3.38 1.17 5.90
N THR A 246 4.22 0.44 6.63
CA THR A 246 5.50 0.97 7.13
C THR A 246 6.45 1.33 5.99
N LEU A 247 6.59 0.46 4.99
CA LEU A 247 7.42 0.71 3.82
C LEU A 247 6.89 1.90 3.00
N ALA A 248 5.57 2.01 2.83
CA ALA A 248 4.94 3.15 2.18
C ALA A 248 5.24 4.45 2.95
N MET A 249 5.11 4.45 4.29
CA MET A 249 5.44 5.60 5.13
C MET A 249 6.90 6.02 5.03
N ILE A 250 7.84 5.06 5.05
CA ILE A 250 9.28 5.33 4.87
C ILE A 250 9.53 5.94 3.48
N LEU A 251 8.97 5.36 2.41
CA LEU A 251 9.11 5.90 1.07
C LEU A 251 8.53 7.32 0.96
N GLY A 252 7.38 7.57 1.58
CA GLY A 252 6.75 8.88 1.65
C GLY A 252 7.62 9.91 2.37
N LEU A 253 8.22 9.52 3.50
CA LEU A 253 9.15 10.38 4.25
C LEU A 253 10.39 10.71 3.41
N VAL A 254 10.99 9.72 2.75
CA VAL A 254 12.14 9.91 1.85
C VAL A 254 11.79 10.80 0.66
N ALA A 255 10.61 10.61 0.06
CA ALA A 255 10.12 11.45 -1.03
C ALA A 255 9.84 12.89 -0.57
N TRP A 256 9.27 13.07 0.62
CA TRP A 256 9.01 14.38 1.20
C TRP A 256 10.30 15.14 1.52
N MET A 257 11.27 14.50 2.20
CA MET A 257 12.60 15.08 2.45
C MET A 257 13.29 15.42 1.12
N SER A 258 13.20 14.53 0.13
CA SER A 258 13.75 14.78 -1.21
C SER A 258 13.10 15.97 -1.90
N SER A 259 11.79 16.17 -1.71
CA SER A 259 11.06 17.29 -2.31
C SER A 259 11.55 18.66 -1.83
N ARG A 260 11.92 18.78 -0.55
CA ARG A 260 12.34 20.07 0.03
C ARG A 260 13.63 20.57 -0.62
N THR A 261 14.65 19.71 -0.65
CA THR A 261 15.93 20.10 -1.25
C THR A 261 15.84 20.16 -2.78
N LEU A 262 15.05 19.31 -3.46
CA LEU A 262 14.95 19.37 -4.94
C LEU A 262 14.26 20.64 -5.43
N LYS A 263 13.31 21.20 -4.68
CA LYS A 263 12.69 22.48 -5.03
C LYS A 263 13.72 23.60 -5.14
N GLU A 264 14.70 23.59 -4.24
CA GLU A 264 15.80 24.55 -4.21
C GLU A 264 16.85 24.24 -5.28
N ARG A 265 17.07 22.96 -5.60
CA ARG A 265 18.17 22.53 -6.48
C ARG A 265 17.81 22.35 -7.95
N ALA A 266 16.55 22.03 -8.27
CA ALA A 266 16.10 21.81 -9.65
C ALA A 266 14.64 22.26 -9.84
N ALA A 267 14.46 23.45 -10.41
CA ALA A 267 13.14 24.00 -10.72
C ALA A 267 12.32 23.01 -11.56
N GLY A 268 11.09 22.73 -11.13
CA GLY A 268 10.16 21.84 -11.83
C GLY A 268 10.46 20.34 -11.75
N ALA A 269 11.55 19.90 -11.11
CA ALA A 269 11.87 18.47 -10.99
C ALA A 269 10.80 17.70 -10.19
N VAL A 270 10.38 18.24 -9.05
CA VAL A 270 9.31 17.65 -8.22
C VAL A 270 8.02 17.48 -9.02
N ARG A 271 7.60 18.51 -9.76
CA ARG A 271 6.37 18.46 -10.57
C ARG A 271 6.45 17.38 -11.64
N ARG A 272 7.57 17.32 -12.38
CA ARG A 272 7.78 16.31 -13.42
C ARG A 272 7.77 14.89 -12.85
N SER A 273 8.40 14.68 -11.70
CA SER A 273 8.37 13.39 -11.00
C SER A 273 6.96 12.96 -10.61
N LEU A 274 6.17 13.87 -10.02
CA LEU A 274 4.80 13.56 -9.63
C LEU A 274 3.88 13.29 -10.83
N PHE A 275 4.05 14.05 -11.92
CA PHE A 275 3.30 13.84 -13.16
C PHE A 275 3.66 12.50 -13.83
N ALA A 276 4.96 12.16 -13.90
CA ALA A 276 5.41 10.87 -14.39
C ALA A 276 4.92 9.71 -13.50
N GLY A 277 4.98 9.90 -12.18
CA GLY A 277 4.41 8.96 -11.20
C GLY A 277 2.92 8.74 -11.40
N SER A 278 2.17 9.79 -11.73
CA SER A 278 0.73 9.69 -12.01
C SER A 278 0.43 8.81 -13.23
N TRP A 279 1.21 8.94 -14.31
CA TRP A 279 1.12 8.04 -15.46
C TRP A 279 1.50 6.60 -15.12
N ALA A 280 2.53 6.41 -14.30
CA ALA A 280 2.90 5.08 -13.81
C ALA A 280 1.77 4.44 -12.99
N THR A 281 1.08 5.22 -12.14
CA THR A 281 -0.10 4.75 -11.40
C THR A 281 -1.23 4.34 -12.34
N LEU A 282 -1.57 5.17 -13.34
CA LEU A 282 -2.62 4.82 -14.32
C LEU A 282 -2.29 3.55 -15.10
N ALA A 283 -1.03 3.38 -15.51
CA ALA A 283 -0.58 2.17 -16.20
C ALA A 283 -0.68 0.92 -15.29
N LEU A 284 -0.25 1.03 -14.03
CA LEU A 284 -0.37 -0.04 -13.04
C LEU A 284 -1.83 -0.42 -12.79
N MET A 285 -2.70 0.57 -12.63
CA MET A 285 -4.13 0.35 -12.45
C MET A 285 -4.77 -0.33 -13.65
N ALA A 286 -4.44 0.11 -14.87
CA ALA A 286 -4.95 -0.51 -16.09
C ALA A 286 -4.50 -1.98 -16.19
N ALA A 287 -3.23 -2.27 -15.87
CA ALA A 287 -2.71 -3.63 -15.87
C ALA A 287 -3.42 -4.52 -14.83
N LEU A 288 -3.46 -4.10 -13.56
CA LEU A 288 -4.10 -4.86 -12.49
C LEU A 288 -5.61 -5.01 -12.69
N GLY A 289 -6.29 -3.94 -13.12
CA GLY A 289 -7.72 -3.96 -13.43
C GLY A 289 -8.05 -4.89 -14.58
N THR A 290 -7.23 -4.92 -15.63
CA THR A 290 -7.42 -5.87 -16.76
C THR A 290 -7.26 -7.31 -16.29
N LEU A 291 -6.23 -7.61 -15.49
CA LEU A 291 -6.01 -8.95 -14.95
C LEU A 291 -7.18 -9.41 -14.07
N ALA A 292 -7.66 -8.53 -13.18
CA ALA A 292 -8.81 -8.81 -12.32
C ALA A 292 -10.11 -8.98 -13.11
N PHE A 293 -10.32 -8.19 -14.17
CA PHE A 293 -11.51 -8.26 -15.00
C PHE A 293 -11.59 -9.53 -15.86
N VAL A 294 -10.45 -9.98 -16.42
CA VAL A 294 -10.40 -11.17 -17.29
C VAL A 294 -10.53 -12.47 -16.50
N GLY A 295 -10.05 -12.51 -15.26
CA GLY A 295 -10.11 -13.72 -14.44
C GLY A 295 -9.93 -13.40 -12.97
N TRP A 296 -11.04 -13.05 -12.32
CA TRP A 296 -11.08 -12.67 -10.91
C TRP A 296 -10.54 -13.78 -10.00
N GLU A 297 -10.95 -15.03 -10.22
CA GLU A 297 -10.57 -16.17 -9.38
C GLU A 297 -9.06 -16.41 -9.44
N ARG A 298 -8.48 -16.42 -10.65
CA ARG A 298 -7.03 -16.58 -10.85
C ARG A 298 -6.24 -15.40 -10.31
N PHE A 299 -6.76 -14.18 -10.47
CA PHE A 299 -6.13 -12.98 -9.92
C PHE A 299 -6.08 -13.05 -8.38
N PHE A 300 -7.22 -13.39 -7.75
CA PHE A 300 -7.33 -13.52 -6.29
C PHE A 300 -6.44 -14.65 -5.77
N GLU A 301 -6.45 -15.83 -6.40
CA GLU A 301 -5.59 -16.94 -6.03
C GLU A 301 -4.10 -16.58 -6.14
N ASN A 302 -3.67 -15.99 -7.26
CA ASN A 302 -2.26 -15.60 -7.45
C ASN A 302 -1.81 -14.54 -6.44
N PHE A 303 -2.69 -13.59 -6.09
CA PHE A 303 -2.42 -12.64 -5.02
C PHE A 303 -2.13 -13.38 -3.71
N HIS A 304 -2.96 -14.36 -3.35
CA HIS A 304 -2.77 -15.12 -2.12
C HIS A 304 -1.53 -16.00 -2.14
N HIS A 305 -1.17 -16.62 -3.27
CA HIS A 305 0.08 -17.39 -3.38
C HIS A 305 1.33 -16.52 -3.20
N VAL A 306 1.30 -15.27 -3.63
CA VAL A 306 2.43 -14.34 -3.46
C VAL A 306 2.63 -13.93 -2.00
N PHE A 307 1.53 -13.64 -1.28
CA PHE A 307 1.61 -13.14 0.10
C PHE A 307 1.53 -14.23 1.17
N PHE A 308 0.94 -15.38 0.85
CA PHE A 308 0.68 -16.50 1.75
C PHE A 308 1.11 -17.84 1.11
N PRO A 309 2.40 -18.01 0.76
CA PRO A 309 2.91 -19.21 0.08
C PRO A 309 2.73 -20.51 0.89
N GLN A 310 2.48 -20.41 2.20
CA GLN A 310 2.15 -21.53 3.10
C GLN A 310 0.74 -22.11 2.89
N GLY A 311 -0.14 -21.42 2.14
CA GLY A 311 -1.44 -21.95 1.75
C GLY A 311 -2.55 -21.87 2.80
N ASN A 312 -2.38 -21.11 3.88
CA ASN A 312 -3.34 -21.01 4.99
C ASN A 312 -4.48 -19.99 4.74
N TRP A 313 -4.90 -19.79 3.49
CA TRP A 313 -5.89 -18.76 3.10
C TRP A 313 -7.19 -19.33 2.51
N GLN A 314 -7.27 -20.65 2.32
CA GLN A 314 -8.45 -21.31 1.76
C GLN A 314 -9.40 -21.76 2.87
N PHE A 315 -10.66 -21.31 2.78
CA PHE A 315 -11.70 -21.56 3.78
C PHE A 315 -13.01 -21.97 3.11
N HIS A 316 -13.86 -22.68 3.85
CA HIS A 316 -15.21 -23.03 3.39
C HIS A 316 -16.12 -21.80 3.41
N ALA A 317 -17.17 -21.82 2.58
CA ALA A 317 -18.17 -20.76 2.57
C ALA A 317 -18.92 -20.62 3.91
N SER A 318 -18.94 -21.67 4.74
CA SER A 318 -19.50 -21.70 6.08
C SER A 318 -18.58 -21.12 7.16
N ASP A 319 -17.31 -20.91 6.85
CA ASP A 319 -16.32 -20.42 7.81
C ASP A 319 -16.53 -18.92 8.03
N THR A 320 -16.30 -18.46 9.26
CA THR A 320 -16.66 -17.11 9.70
C THR A 320 -16.03 -16.04 8.83
N LEU A 321 -14.77 -16.20 8.44
CA LEU A 321 -14.02 -15.22 7.66
C LEU A 321 -14.65 -14.99 6.28
N ILE A 322 -15.08 -16.05 5.59
CA ILE A 322 -15.75 -15.94 4.27
C ILE A 322 -17.16 -15.38 4.42
N ARG A 323 -17.86 -15.70 5.52
CA ARG A 323 -19.17 -15.13 5.81
C ARG A 323 -19.10 -13.64 6.11
N LEU A 324 -18.03 -13.17 6.73
CA LEU A 324 -17.78 -11.74 6.96
C LEU A 324 -17.31 -11.05 5.67
N TYR A 325 -16.37 -11.64 4.94
CA TYR A 325 -15.81 -11.05 3.72
C TYR A 325 -16.07 -11.93 2.50
N PRO A 326 -17.34 -12.02 2.03
CA PRO A 326 -17.68 -12.85 0.89
C PRO A 326 -16.99 -12.33 -0.38
N PRO A 327 -16.90 -13.12 -1.46
CA PRO A 327 -16.25 -12.70 -2.72
C PRO A 327 -16.72 -11.32 -3.22
N GLN A 328 -18.01 -11.00 -3.06
CA GLN A 328 -18.56 -9.69 -3.43
C GLN A 328 -17.93 -8.53 -2.65
N PHE A 329 -17.61 -8.69 -1.36
CA PHE A 329 -16.91 -7.69 -0.56
C PHE A 329 -15.55 -7.35 -1.17
N TRP A 330 -14.80 -8.36 -1.63
CA TRP A 330 -13.49 -8.16 -2.24
C TRP A 330 -13.55 -7.48 -3.60
N VAL A 331 -14.56 -7.78 -4.41
CA VAL A 331 -14.84 -7.06 -5.66
C VAL A 331 -15.13 -5.59 -5.37
N ASP A 332 -16.01 -5.32 -4.41
CA ASP A 332 -16.40 -3.97 -4.00
C ASP A 332 -15.21 -3.18 -3.45
N ALA A 333 -14.40 -3.81 -2.61
CA ALA A 333 -13.16 -3.26 -2.08
C ALA A 333 -12.17 -2.93 -3.22
N GLY A 334 -12.00 -3.84 -4.19
CA GLY A 334 -11.15 -3.62 -5.35
C GLY A 334 -11.60 -2.43 -6.20
N ILE A 335 -12.90 -2.30 -6.46
CA ILE A 335 -13.48 -1.15 -7.17
C ILE A 335 -13.25 0.14 -6.37
N ALA A 336 -13.50 0.12 -5.05
CA ALA A 336 -13.30 1.30 -4.21
C ALA A 336 -11.83 1.75 -4.18
N VAL A 337 -10.88 0.81 -4.06
CA VAL A 337 -9.44 1.10 -4.18
C VAL A 337 -9.15 1.75 -5.53
N ALA A 338 -9.65 1.18 -6.63
CA ALA A 338 -9.45 1.74 -7.96
C ALA A 338 -10.01 3.16 -8.09
N LEU A 339 -11.23 3.43 -7.60
CA LEU A 339 -11.84 4.76 -7.68
C LEU A 339 -11.11 5.80 -6.83
N ILE A 340 -10.73 5.45 -5.60
CA ILE A 340 -9.98 6.35 -4.70
C ILE A 340 -8.60 6.66 -5.28
N THR A 341 -7.86 5.64 -5.73
CA THR A 341 -6.56 5.82 -6.37
C THR A 341 -6.70 6.67 -7.64
N LEU A 342 -7.71 6.41 -8.49
CA LEU A 342 -7.97 7.22 -9.68
C LEU A 342 -8.20 8.69 -9.32
N ALA A 343 -9.07 8.97 -8.36
CA ALA A 343 -9.39 10.33 -7.95
C ALA A 343 -8.16 11.10 -7.45
N ILE A 344 -7.35 10.47 -6.59
CA ILE A 344 -6.11 11.09 -6.07
C ILE A 344 -5.10 11.29 -7.20
N THR A 345 -4.91 10.30 -8.07
CA THR A 345 -3.98 10.38 -9.20
C THR A 345 -4.39 11.49 -10.18
N LEU A 346 -5.68 11.62 -10.51
CA LEU A 346 -6.18 12.69 -11.37
C LEU A 346 -6.00 14.07 -10.72
N LEU A 347 -6.21 14.18 -9.40
CA LEU A 347 -5.93 15.40 -8.66
C LEU A 347 -4.44 15.78 -8.72
N ILE A 348 -3.52 14.82 -8.49
CA ILE A 348 -2.08 15.05 -8.62
C ILE A 348 -1.74 15.47 -10.05
N MET A 349 -2.27 14.79 -11.06
CA MET A 349 -2.06 15.10 -12.48
C MET A 349 -2.53 16.52 -12.82
N MET A 350 -3.72 16.92 -12.36
CA MET A 350 -4.28 18.26 -12.55
C MET A 350 -3.40 19.33 -11.88
N LEU A 351 -3.00 19.12 -10.63
CA LEU A 351 -2.14 20.07 -9.90
C LEU A 351 -0.75 20.18 -10.53
N THR A 352 -0.22 19.09 -11.08
CA THR A 352 1.12 18.99 -11.67
C THR A 352 1.15 19.21 -13.17
N TRP A 353 0.02 19.59 -13.78
CA TRP A 353 -0.08 19.76 -15.22
C TRP A 353 0.98 20.73 -15.77
N PRO A 354 1.69 20.35 -16.85
CA PRO A 354 2.72 21.18 -17.45
C PRO A 354 2.08 22.32 -18.26
N THR A 355 1.96 23.51 -17.68
CA THR A 355 1.52 24.71 -18.40
C THR A 355 2.72 25.50 -18.94
N LYS A 356 2.54 26.15 -20.10
CA LYS A 356 3.57 26.97 -20.75
C LYS A 356 4.11 28.06 -19.82
N LEU A 357 3.22 28.70 -19.05
CA LEU A 357 3.58 29.73 -18.06
C LEU A 357 4.49 29.20 -16.95
N ARG A 358 4.22 27.98 -16.45
CA ARG A 358 5.04 27.38 -15.40
C ARG A 358 6.39 26.94 -15.93
N LYS A 359 6.43 26.41 -17.16
CA LYS A 359 7.69 26.06 -17.84
C LYS A 359 8.58 27.29 -18.04
N ALA A 360 8.01 28.40 -18.53
CA ALA A 360 8.74 29.66 -18.70
C ALA A 360 9.28 30.22 -17.37
N ARG A 361 8.52 30.10 -16.27
CA ARG A 361 9.01 30.46 -14.92
C ARG A 361 10.17 29.58 -14.46
N GLU A 362 10.09 28.27 -14.71
CA GLU A 362 11.16 27.33 -14.36
C GLU A 362 12.44 27.59 -15.15
N GLU A 363 12.31 27.88 -16.44
CA GLU A 363 13.43 28.25 -17.32
C GLU A 363 14.08 29.56 -16.87
N LYS A 364 13.27 30.57 -16.49
CA LYS A 364 13.78 31.83 -15.93
C LYS A 364 14.57 31.61 -14.64
N VAL A 365 14.02 30.87 -13.67
CA VAL A 365 14.70 30.57 -12.41
C VAL A 365 16.00 29.78 -12.65
N ALA A 366 16.00 28.85 -13.60
CA ALA A 366 17.20 28.12 -13.98
C ALA A 366 18.25 29.05 -14.63
N ALA A 367 17.84 29.97 -15.50
CA ALA A 367 18.71 30.94 -16.16
C ALA A 367 19.32 31.94 -15.16
N ASP A 368 18.50 32.54 -14.28
CA ASP A 368 18.93 33.46 -13.22
C ASP A 368 20.01 32.81 -12.33
N ARG A 369 19.86 31.50 -12.07
CA ARG A 369 20.84 30.74 -11.28
C ARG A 369 22.14 30.47 -12.01
N LEU A 370 22.08 30.13 -13.30
CA LEU A 370 23.28 29.94 -14.12
C LEU A 370 24.07 31.25 -14.22
N GLU A 371 23.36 32.38 -14.35
CA GLU A 371 23.98 33.70 -14.32
C GLU A 371 24.64 33.99 -12.98
N LEU A 372 23.97 33.71 -11.86
CA LEU A 372 24.54 33.91 -10.52
C LEU A 372 25.80 33.05 -10.30
N ARG A 373 25.78 31.78 -10.73
CA ARG A 373 26.97 30.90 -10.71
C ARG A 373 28.10 31.45 -11.58
N ARG A 374 27.78 31.97 -12.76
CA ARG A 374 28.77 32.60 -13.65
C ARG A 374 29.41 33.81 -12.99
N LYS A 375 28.61 34.70 -12.39
CA LYS A 375 29.10 35.90 -11.67
C LYS A 375 30.05 35.52 -10.53
N LEU A 376 29.65 34.56 -9.70
CA LEU A 376 30.50 34.04 -8.61
C LEU A 376 31.81 33.42 -9.14
N SER A 377 31.77 32.72 -10.28
CA SER A 377 33.00 32.16 -10.88
C SER A 377 33.91 33.23 -11.50
N SER A 378 33.34 34.32 -12.02
CA SER A 378 34.11 35.42 -12.63
C SER A 378 34.67 36.41 -11.61
N SER A 379 34.11 36.51 -10.40
CA SER A 379 34.63 37.34 -9.31
C SER A 379 35.77 36.67 -8.52
N VAL A 380 36.16 35.46 -8.91
CA VAL A 380 37.21 34.63 -8.28
C VAL A 380 38.52 34.62 -9.10
N LEU A 381 38.52 35.26 -10.28
CA LEU A 381 39.69 35.54 -11.12
C LEU A 381 40.03 37.03 -11.01
#